data_AF-A0A8J6DJW0-F1
#
_entry.id   AF-A0A8J6DJW0-F1
#
_cell.length_a   1.000
_cell.length_b   1.000
_cell.length_c   1.000
_cell.angle_alpha   90.00
_cell.angle_beta   90.00
_cell.angle_gamma   90.00
#
_symmetry.space_group_name_H-M   'P 1'
#
loop_
_entity.id
_entity.type
_entity.pdbx_description
1 polymer ?
#
loop_
_entity_poly.entity_id
_entity_poly.type
_entity_poly.pdbx_seq_one_letter_code
_entity_poly.pdbx_strand_id
1 'polypeptide(L)' 'EYETQSSAEAKFVKQLDQCEMILQASEYEDLENKPGRLQDFYDSTAGKFSHPAIVQLVSELETERNDNIAAAA' A
#
# COMPACT_ATOMS: atom_id res chain seq x y z
N GLU A 1 -7.58 7.80 -20.59
CA GLU A 1 -6.66 6.63 -20.56
C GLU A 1 -6.36 6.15 -19.15
N TYR A 2 -5.86 7.02 -18.26
CA TYR A 2 -5.65 6.68 -16.84
C TYR A 2 -6.96 6.31 -16.12
N GLU A 3 -7.97 7.19 -16.18
CA GLU A 3 -9.33 6.96 -15.65
C GLU A 3 -10.01 5.73 -16.26
N THR A 4 -9.83 5.51 -17.56
CA THR A 4 -10.45 4.41 -18.32
C THR A 4 -9.70 3.09 -18.19
N GLN A 5 -8.52 3.08 -17.53
CA GLN A 5 -7.63 1.92 -17.41
C GLN A 5 -7.43 1.13 -18.72
N SER A 6 -7.34 1.86 -19.84
CA SER A 6 -7.43 1.28 -21.17
C SER A 6 -6.12 0.65 -21.65
N SER A 7 -4.98 1.08 -21.10
CA SER A 7 -3.65 0.55 -21.42
C SER A 7 -3.03 -0.20 -20.24
N ALA A 8 -2.02 -1.02 -20.53
CA ALA A 8 -1.27 -1.75 -19.50
C ALA A 8 -0.53 -0.77 -18.57
N GLU A 9 -0.02 0.31 -19.13
CA GLU A 9 0.66 1.41 -18.43
C GLU A 9 -0.31 2.14 -17.51
N ALA A 10 -1.53 2.47 -17.96
CA ALA A 10 -2.53 3.11 -17.10
C ALA A 10 -2.91 2.23 -15.89
N LYS A 11 -3.02 0.91 -16.09
CA LYS A 11 -3.27 -0.05 -15.01
C LYS A 11 -2.08 -0.15 -14.04
N PHE A 12 -0.85 -0.12 -14.58
CA PHE A 12 0.36 -0.14 -13.79
C PHE A 12 0.50 1.13 -12.94
N VAL A 13 0.35 2.30 -13.54
CA VAL A 13 0.44 3.60 -12.83
C VAL A 13 -0.64 3.69 -11.74
N LYS A 14 -1.86 3.22 -11.99
CA LYS A 14 -2.93 3.23 -10.98
C LYS A 14 -2.66 2.29 -9.80
N GLN A 15 -1.99 1.16 -10.05
CA GLN A 15 -1.53 0.29 -8.96
C GLN A 15 -0.35 0.93 -8.22
N LEU A 16 0.53 1.63 -8.91
CA LEU A 16 1.65 2.33 -8.29
C LEU A 16 1.16 3.48 -7.39
N ASP A 17 0.16 4.24 -7.83
CA ASP A 17 -0.53 5.28 -7.05
C ASP A 17 -1.16 4.71 -5.77
N GLN A 18 -1.80 3.54 -5.85
CA GLN A 18 -2.35 2.85 -4.68
C GLN A 18 -1.28 2.31 -3.73
N CYS A 19 -0.16 1.82 -4.27
CA CYS A 19 0.97 1.37 -3.47
C CYS A 19 1.62 2.55 -2.73
N GLU A 20 1.73 3.70 -3.37
CA GLU A 20 2.27 4.92 -2.79
C GLU A 20 1.35 5.45 -1.66
N MET A 21 0.03 5.39 -1.87
CA MET A 21 -0.95 5.78 -0.85
C MET A 21 -0.81 4.98 0.46
N ILE A 22 -0.60 3.65 0.39
CA ILE A 22 -0.42 2.82 1.60
C ILE A 22 0.97 2.98 2.23
N LEU A 23 2.00 3.27 1.43
CA LEU A 23 3.34 3.59 1.92
C LEU A 23 3.31 4.87 2.76
N GLN A 24 2.66 5.92 2.25
CA GLN A 24 2.45 7.14 3.05
C GLN A 24 1.65 6.84 4.32
N ALA A 25 0.64 5.96 4.25
CA ALA A 25 -0.15 5.58 5.43
C ALA A 25 0.72 4.93 6.51
N SER A 26 1.65 4.02 6.17
CA SER A 26 2.61 3.48 7.16
C SER A 26 3.53 4.56 7.73
N GLU A 27 4.03 5.47 6.90
CA GLU A 27 4.90 6.56 7.37
C GLU A 27 4.16 7.49 8.35
N TYR A 28 2.89 7.79 8.09
CA TYR A 28 2.04 8.54 9.02
C TYR A 28 1.79 7.79 10.33
N GLU A 29 1.53 6.49 10.25
CA GLU A 29 1.37 5.65 11.45
C GLU A 29 2.63 5.68 12.32
N ASP A 30 3.82 5.56 11.72
CA ASP A 30 5.11 5.62 12.41
C ASP A 30 5.37 7.01 13.00
N LEU A 31 5.14 8.09 12.22
CA LEU A 31 5.32 9.47 12.67
C LEU A 31 4.38 9.83 13.83
N GLU A 32 3.14 9.35 13.81
CA GLU A 32 2.18 9.55 14.88
C GLU A 32 2.37 8.60 16.07
N ASN A 33 3.31 7.64 15.98
CA ASN A 33 3.46 6.53 16.93
C ASN A 33 2.12 5.79 17.17
N LYS A 34 1.35 5.61 16.10
CA LYS A 34 0.06 4.91 16.10
C LYS A 34 0.05 3.83 15.02
N PRO A 35 0.90 2.80 15.17
CA PRO A 35 0.96 1.71 14.22
C PRO A 35 -0.40 1.00 14.16
N GLY A 36 -0.87 0.69 12.95
CA GLY A 36 -2.17 0.06 12.74
C GLY A 36 -3.36 1.01 12.60
N ARG A 37 -3.18 2.32 12.82
CA ARG A 37 -4.28 3.30 12.81
C ARG A 37 -4.95 3.47 11.43
N LEU A 38 -4.17 3.38 10.36
CA LEU A 38 -4.58 3.62 8.98
C LEU A 38 -4.80 2.31 8.21
N GLN A 39 -5.20 1.24 8.92
CA GLN A 39 -5.55 -0.05 8.33
C GLN A 39 -6.59 0.05 7.21
N ASP A 40 -7.54 0.98 7.33
CA ASP A 40 -8.59 1.21 6.31
C ASP A 40 -8.00 1.48 4.91
N PHE A 41 -6.83 2.12 4.83
CA PHE A 41 -6.14 2.36 3.56
C PHE A 41 -5.63 1.06 2.94
N TYR A 42 -5.03 0.20 3.75
CA TYR A 42 -4.56 -1.12 3.32
C TYR A 42 -5.72 -1.99 2.85
N ASP A 43 -6.79 -2.06 3.64
CA ASP A 43 -8.01 -2.82 3.31
C ASP A 43 -8.65 -2.30 2.02
N SER A 44 -8.60 -0.98 1.77
CA SER A 44 -9.09 -0.39 0.53
C SER A 44 -8.28 -0.78 -0.71
N THR A 45 -7.02 -1.22 -0.55
CA THR A 45 -6.12 -1.61 -1.64
C THR A 45 -5.97 -3.13 -1.79
N ALA A 46 -6.44 -3.90 -0.79
CA ALA A 46 -6.41 -5.35 -0.81
C ALA A 46 -7.06 -5.92 -2.09
N GLY A 47 -6.31 -6.74 -2.82
CA GLY A 47 -6.76 -7.37 -4.06
C GLY A 47 -6.81 -6.46 -5.29
N LYS A 48 -6.37 -5.20 -5.20
CA LYS A 48 -6.25 -4.30 -6.37
C LYS A 48 -4.92 -4.44 -7.12
N PHE A 49 -3.91 -5.00 -6.47
CA PHE A 49 -2.59 -5.26 -7.05
C PHE A 49 -2.60 -6.58 -7.83
N SER A 50 -2.15 -6.52 -9.07
CA SER A 50 -2.04 -7.67 -9.99
C SER A 50 -0.65 -7.76 -10.62
N HIS A 51 0.11 -6.67 -10.64
CA HIS A 51 1.44 -6.66 -11.22
C HIS A 51 2.45 -7.30 -10.25
N PRO A 52 3.24 -8.31 -10.67
CA PRO A 52 4.13 -9.06 -9.77
C PRO A 52 5.08 -8.17 -8.96
N ALA A 53 5.68 -7.15 -9.60
CA ALA A 53 6.59 -6.23 -8.91
C ALA A 53 5.89 -5.37 -7.85
N ILE A 54 4.62 -4.97 -8.07
CA ILE A 54 3.87 -4.16 -7.11
C ILE A 54 3.40 -5.05 -5.96
N VAL A 55 2.93 -6.27 -6.25
CA VAL A 55 2.56 -7.25 -5.23
C VAL A 55 3.73 -7.55 -4.30
N GLN A 56 4.95 -7.70 -4.84
CA GLN A 56 6.13 -7.89 -4.02
C GLN A 56 6.41 -6.68 -3.12
N LEU A 57 6.35 -5.45 -3.67
CA LEU A 57 6.59 -4.22 -2.91
C LEU A 57 5.57 -4.03 -1.77
N VAL A 58 4.29 -4.26 -2.06
CA VAL A 58 3.19 -4.18 -1.08
C VAL A 58 3.37 -5.25 -0.01
N SER A 59 3.77 -6.46 -0.37
CA SER A 59 4.01 -7.53 0.59
C SER A 59 5.18 -7.22 1.53
N GLU A 60 6.26 -6.63 1.03
CA GLU A 60 7.40 -6.17 1.84
C GLU A 60 6.95 -5.05 2.79
N LEU A 61 6.22 -4.05 2.28
CA LEU A 61 5.66 -2.96 3.07
C LEU A 61 4.73 -3.43 4.19
N GLU A 62 3.79 -4.32 3.88
CA GLU A 62 2.87 -4.89 4.87
C GLU A 62 3.63 -5.70 5.93
N THR A 63 4.71 -6.37 5.56
CA THR A 63 5.56 -7.12 6.50
C THR A 63 6.26 -6.16 7.46
N GLU A 64 6.95 -5.14 6.94
CA GLU A 64 7.64 -4.13 7.77
C GLU A 64 6.66 -3.42 8.71
N ARG A 65 5.49 -3.01 8.19
CA ARG A 65 4.45 -2.40 9.00
C ARG A 65 3.94 -3.32 10.10
N ASN A 66 3.69 -4.60 9.80
CA ASN A 66 3.23 -5.56 10.80
C ASN A 66 4.29 -5.81 11.88
N ASP A 67 5.57 -5.82 11.52
CA ASP A 67 6.67 -5.89 12.48
C ASP A 67 6.72 -4.64 13.36
N ASN A 68 6.50 -3.43 12.81
CA ASN A 68 6.38 -2.19 13.58
C ASN A 68 5.18 -2.22 14.54
N ILE A 69 4.02 -2.72 14.09
CA ILE A 69 2.83 -2.91 14.94
C ILE A 69 3.15 -3.88 16.08
N ALA A 70 3.80 -5.01 15.79
CA ALA A 70 4.18 -5.99 16.81
C ALA A 70 5.22 -5.44 17.79
N ALA A 71 6.16 -4.61 17.33
CA ALA A 71 7.17 -3.98 18.19
C ALA A 71 6.60 -2.90 19.11
N ALA A 72 5.46 -2.29 18.73
CA ALA A 72 4.78 -1.26 19.51
C ALA A 72 3.69 -1.79 20.46
N ALA A 73 3.34 -3.08 20.37
CA ALA A 73 2.37 -3.77 21.21
C ALA A 73 2.99 -4.29 22.52
#